data_AF-A0ABD3Z085-F1
#
_entry.id   AF-A0ABD3Z085-F1
#
_cell.length_a   1.000
_cell.length_b   1.000
_cell.length_c   1.000
_cell.angle_alpha   90.00
_cell.angle_beta   90.00
_cell.angle_gamma   90.00
#
_symmetry.space_group_name_H-M   'P 1'
#
loop_
_entity.id
_entity.type
_entity.pdbx_description
1 polymer ?
#
loop_
_entity_poly.entity_id
_entity_poly.type
_entity_poly.pdbx_seq_one_letter_code
_entity_poly.pdbx_strand_id
1 'polypeptide(L)'
;MDWEAQFSLTIKHIETVRALYQDVINQFWWVALPITTQNSLSQFQPEWQCWAPDTHWVRQPPEDAITDPHYFDFYQQGMTFEAFVRDFAEWYAQKRPAAVMVGIRADESYNRFLAIASARKQRFSDDKPWTTVAPGGHAWYIYPLYDWKTADIWTWFAKTGCCYNPLYDLMYQAGVPPRYMRICEPFGPEQRQGLWLYHVVEPDRWAAMCERVSGVRSGGIYAGHDNHFYGHRKILKPDRLCWREYAMLLLESMPQNTAEHYRNKIAVYLHWYQKRGMDAIPDTQDGDIGAKDIPSWRRICKVLLNNDYWYRALSFSPNKPKHYQRYSDRMKAKRKEWGILCDSE
;
A
#
# COMPACT_ATOMS: atom_id res chain seq x y z
N MET A 1 1.91 -12.53 8.70
CA MET A 1 1.07 -12.33 7.50
C MET A 1 1.90 -12.61 6.29
N ASP A 2 1.46 -13.57 5.50
CA ASP A 2 2.17 -14.05 4.33
C ASP A 2 1.48 -13.60 3.04
N TRP A 3 2.24 -13.11 2.07
CA TRP A 3 1.73 -12.74 0.76
C TRP A 3 2.01 -13.85 -0.24
N GLU A 4 1.00 -14.23 -1.02
CA GLU A 4 1.07 -15.24 -2.07
C GLU A 4 2.31 -15.03 -2.99
N ALA A 5 2.57 -13.79 -3.41
CA ALA A 5 3.70 -13.42 -4.27
C ALA A 5 5.00 -13.05 -3.53
N GLN A 6 5.21 -13.48 -2.28
CA GLN A 6 6.43 -13.22 -1.51
C GLN A 6 7.65 -13.97 -2.06
N PHE A 7 8.85 -13.37 -2.06
CA PHE A 7 10.11 -13.98 -2.49
C PHE A 7 10.51 -15.22 -1.66
N SER A 8 11.05 -16.26 -2.31
CA SER A 8 11.37 -17.56 -1.69
C SER A 8 12.47 -17.42 -0.66
N LEU A 9 13.47 -16.57 -0.95
CA LEU A 9 14.53 -16.25 -0.01
C LEU A 9 14.00 -15.56 1.25
N THR A 10 12.97 -14.72 1.11
CA THR A 10 12.29 -14.13 2.26
C THR A 10 11.57 -15.18 3.09
N ILE A 11 10.84 -16.10 2.44
CA ILE A 11 10.14 -17.20 3.12
C ILE A 11 11.16 -18.08 3.87
N LYS A 12 12.24 -18.49 3.20
CA LYS A 12 13.33 -19.27 3.80
C LYS A 12 14.01 -18.55 4.96
N HIS A 13 14.22 -17.24 4.85
CA HIS A 13 14.77 -16.43 5.94
C HIS A 13 13.84 -16.40 7.16
N ILE A 14 12.53 -16.25 6.95
CA ILE A 14 11.53 -16.31 8.03
C ILE A 14 11.58 -17.66 8.75
N GLU A 15 11.64 -18.78 8.01
CA GLU A 15 11.80 -20.12 8.61
C GLU A 15 13.10 -20.24 9.42
N THR A 16 14.21 -19.71 8.88
CA THR A 16 15.51 -19.71 9.57
C THR A 16 15.43 -18.95 10.89
N VAL A 17 14.82 -17.76 10.87
CA VAL A 17 14.64 -16.91 12.07
C VAL A 17 13.68 -17.56 13.07
N ARG A 18 12.60 -18.20 12.58
CA ARG A 18 11.66 -18.97 13.41
C ARG A 18 12.37 -20.09 14.17
N ALA A 19 13.23 -20.86 13.49
CA ALA A 19 14.02 -21.92 14.11
C ALA A 19 15.07 -21.37 15.09
N LEU A 20 15.73 -20.26 14.74
CA LEU A 20 16.77 -19.64 15.57
C LEU A 20 16.25 -19.16 16.93
N TYR A 21 15.03 -18.63 16.96
CA TYR A 21 14.41 -18.07 18.17
C TYR A 21 13.31 -18.97 18.76
N GLN A 22 13.28 -20.25 18.39
CA GLN A 22 12.23 -21.18 18.84
C GLN A 22 12.20 -21.37 20.36
N ASP A 23 13.31 -21.10 21.05
CA ASP A 23 13.44 -21.19 22.51
C ASP A 23 12.74 -20.04 23.24
N VAL A 24 12.55 -18.89 22.58
CA VAL A 24 11.87 -17.70 23.12
C VAL A 24 10.53 -17.40 22.46
N ILE A 25 10.20 -18.07 21.35
CA ILE A 25 8.91 -17.95 20.68
C ILE A 25 7.92 -18.92 21.33
N ASN A 26 6.96 -18.39 22.09
CA ASN A 26 5.87 -19.19 22.64
C ASN A 26 4.90 -19.67 21.55
N GLN A 27 4.55 -18.80 20.59
CA GLN A 27 3.64 -19.12 19.50
C GLN A 27 4.06 -18.36 18.25
N PHE A 28 4.11 -19.08 17.12
CA PHE A 28 4.33 -18.51 15.80
C PHE A 28 3.02 -18.60 14.99
N TRP A 29 2.57 -17.48 14.43
CA TRP A 29 1.39 -17.44 13.55
C TRP A 29 1.83 -17.19 12.11
N TRP A 30 1.92 -18.26 11.33
CA TRP A 30 2.03 -18.14 9.88
C TRP A 30 0.63 -17.96 9.30
N VAL A 31 0.26 -16.75 8.91
CA VAL A 31 -1.10 -16.45 8.45
C VAL A 31 -1.13 -16.28 6.93
N ALA A 32 -1.86 -17.16 6.25
CA ALA A 32 -2.05 -17.18 4.79
C ALA A 32 -3.55 -17.12 4.45
N LEU A 33 -4.22 -16.07 4.97
CA LEU A 33 -5.64 -15.84 4.76
C LEU A 33 -5.90 -14.87 3.58
N PRO A 34 -7.10 -14.88 2.98
CA PRO A 34 -7.49 -13.93 1.95
C PRO A 34 -7.46 -12.47 2.42
N ILE A 35 -6.44 -11.71 2.00
CA ILE A 35 -6.29 -10.28 2.34
C ILE A 35 -6.30 -9.42 1.09
N THR A 36 -7.11 -8.37 1.12
CA THR A 36 -7.27 -7.44 -0.01
C THR A 36 -6.27 -6.28 0.10
N THR A 37 -5.62 -5.97 -1.02
CA THR A 37 -4.76 -4.81 -1.21
C THR A 37 -5.10 -4.12 -2.54
N GLN A 38 -4.54 -2.93 -2.73
CA GLN A 38 -4.68 -2.21 -3.99
C GLN A 38 -3.77 -2.81 -5.06
N ASN A 39 -4.33 -3.03 -6.25
CA ASN A 39 -3.57 -3.35 -7.44
C ASN A 39 -3.41 -2.08 -8.29
N SER A 40 -2.23 -1.46 -8.20
CA SER A 40 -1.90 -0.24 -8.95
C SER A 40 -1.45 -0.52 -10.40
N LEU A 41 -1.48 -1.78 -10.83
CA LEU A 41 -1.04 -2.20 -12.17
C LEU A 41 -2.20 -2.30 -13.16
N SER A 42 -3.44 -2.40 -12.69
CA SER A 42 -4.62 -2.61 -13.51
C SER A 42 -5.76 -1.65 -13.18
N GLN A 43 -6.38 -1.11 -14.22
CA GLN A 43 -7.63 -0.36 -14.11
C GLN A 43 -8.87 -1.27 -14.22
N PHE A 44 -8.69 -2.52 -14.63
CA PHE A 44 -9.77 -3.52 -14.70
C PHE A 44 -9.97 -4.24 -13.37
N GLN A 45 -8.86 -4.54 -12.68
CA GLN A 45 -8.85 -5.13 -11.36
C GLN A 45 -8.00 -4.23 -10.44
N PRO A 46 -8.57 -3.12 -9.92
CA PRO A 46 -7.84 -2.13 -9.11
C PRO A 46 -7.51 -2.63 -7.69
N GLU A 47 -7.98 -3.82 -7.35
CA GLU A 47 -7.70 -4.51 -6.10
C GLU A 47 -7.23 -5.94 -6.41
N TRP A 48 -6.40 -6.47 -5.53
CA TRP A 48 -5.94 -7.85 -5.55
C TRP A 48 -6.14 -8.46 -4.18
N GLN A 49 -6.54 -9.72 -4.15
CA GLN A 49 -6.65 -10.50 -2.92
C GLN A 49 -5.66 -11.65 -3.00
N CYS A 50 -4.67 -11.66 -2.10
CA CYS A 50 -3.79 -12.81 -1.95
C CYS A 50 -4.59 -13.99 -1.38
N TRP A 51 -4.19 -15.23 -1.68
CA TRP A 51 -4.82 -16.44 -1.13
C TRP A 51 -6.33 -16.53 -1.39
N ALA A 52 -6.84 -15.86 -2.43
CA ALA A 52 -8.25 -15.87 -2.76
C ALA A 52 -8.73 -17.31 -3.08
N PRO A 53 -9.87 -17.76 -2.53
CA PRO A 53 -10.39 -19.10 -2.82
C PRO A 53 -10.70 -19.25 -4.32
N ASP A 54 -10.70 -20.50 -4.78
CA ASP A 54 -11.06 -20.87 -6.17
C ASP A 54 -10.18 -20.20 -7.26
N THR A 55 -8.93 -19.87 -6.92
CA THR A 55 -7.95 -19.32 -7.86
C THR A 55 -6.65 -20.14 -7.88
N HIS A 56 -5.95 -20.11 -9.01
CA HIS A 56 -4.62 -20.73 -9.12
C HIS A 56 -3.57 -19.83 -8.48
N TRP A 57 -3.18 -20.12 -7.24
CA TRP A 57 -2.20 -19.32 -6.53
C TRP A 57 -0.79 -19.38 -7.14
N VAL A 58 -0.03 -18.29 -6.98
CA VAL A 58 1.39 -18.20 -7.38
C VAL A 58 2.26 -19.26 -6.70
N ARG A 59 1.87 -19.71 -5.50
CA ARG A 59 2.48 -20.80 -4.76
C ARG A 59 1.50 -21.35 -3.73
N GLN A 60 1.88 -22.45 -3.08
CA GLN A 60 1.18 -22.94 -1.90
C GLN A 60 1.68 -22.26 -0.61
N PRO A 61 0.80 -22.10 0.40
CA PRO A 61 1.24 -21.71 1.73
C PRO A 61 2.01 -22.87 2.40
N PRO A 62 2.84 -22.60 3.42
CA PRO A 62 3.41 -23.67 4.24
C PRO A 62 2.33 -24.54 4.89
N GLU A 63 2.65 -25.80 5.19
CA GLU A 63 1.69 -26.79 5.71
C GLU A 63 1.06 -26.39 7.06
N ASP A 64 1.83 -25.73 7.91
CA ASP A 64 1.39 -25.26 9.23
C ASP A 64 0.83 -23.82 9.22
N ALA A 65 0.62 -23.26 8.03
CA ALA A 65 0.00 -21.96 7.88
C ALA A 65 -1.49 -22.00 8.22
N ILE A 66 -1.94 -20.95 8.89
CA ILE A 66 -3.34 -20.66 9.16
C ILE A 66 -3.98 -20.22 7.84
N THR A 67 -4.73 -21.13 7.25
CA THR A 67 -5.50 -20.95 6.01
C THR A 67 -7.01 -20.98 6.24
N ASP A 68 -7.47 -21.44 7.41
CA ASP A 68 -8.89 -21.44 7.79
C ASP A 68 -9.36 -20.03 8.19
N PRO A 69 -10.33 -19.44 7.46
CA PRO A 69 -10.95 -18.16 7.80
C PRO A 69 -11.56 -18.09 9.20
N HIS A 70 -11.89 -19.23 9.84
CA HIS A 70 -12.53 -19.28 11.15
C HIS A 70 -11.54 -19.32 12.33
N TYR A 71 -10.23 -19.39 12.06
CA TYR A 71 -9.22 -19.46 13.11
C TYR A 71 -9.24 -18.22 14.02
N PHE A 72 -9.45 -17.04 13.44
CA PHE A 72 -9.57 -15.78 14.16
C PHE A 72 -11.02 -15.31 14.13
N ASP A 73 -11.64 -15.14 15.29
CA ASP A 73 -13.03 -14.66 15.43
C ASP A 73 -13.25 -13.24 14.88
N PHE A 74 -12.20 -12.42 14.85
CA PHE A 74 -12.23 -11.08 14.27
C PHE A 74 -12.08 -11.06 12.75
N TYR A 75 -11.56 -12.13 12.14
CA TYR A 75 -11.26 -12.13 10.72
C TYR A 75 -12.53 -11.98 9.89
N GLN A 76 -12.43 -11.19 8.83
CA GLN A 76 -13.50 -10.99 7.87
C GLN A 76 -12.93 -11.16 6.46
N GLN A 77 -13.66 -11.90 5.63
CA GLN A 77 -13.24 -12.20 4.27
C GLN A 77 -12.84 -10.93 3.52
N GLY A 78 -11.60 -10.92 3.01
CA GLY A 78 -11.09 -9.81 2.21
C GLY A 78 -10.84 -8.51 2.97
N MET A 79 -10.68 -8.55 4.30
CA MET A 79 -10.21 -7.40 5.06
C MET A 79 -8.81 -6.96 4.58
N THR A 80 -8.46 -5.70 4.81
CA THR A 80 -7.12 -5.20 4.44
C THR A 80 -6.08 -5.63 5.47
N PHE A 81 -4.81 -5.62 5.07
CA PHE A 81 -3.68 -5.88 5.96
C PHE A 81 -3.70 -4.96 7.19
N GLU A 82 -3.97 -3.67 7.01
CA GLU A 82 -4.01 -2.69 8.10
C GLU A 82 -5.13 -2.98 9.09
N ALA A 83 -6.31 -3.41 8.60
CA ALA A 83 -7.40 -3.85 9.47
C ALA A 83 -7.01 -5.12 10.23
N PHE A 84 -6.38 -6.08 9.56
CA PHE A 84 -5.96 -7.34 10.18
C PHE A 84 -4.96 -7.08 11.32
N VAL A 85 -3.89 -6.31 11.07
CA VAL A 85 -2.86 -6.03 12.09
C VAL A 85 -3.44 -5.29 13.30
N ARG A 86 -4.38 -4.35 13.07
CA ARG A 86 -5.07 -3.66 14.15
C ARG A 86 -5.90 -4.62 14.99
N ASP A 87 -6.73 -5.44 14.35
CA ASP A 87 -7.68 -6.32 15.04
C ASP A 87 -6.94 -7.51 15.70
N PHE A 88 -5.85 -7.99 15.08
CA PHE A 88 -4.94 -8.99 15.66
C PHE A 88 -4.28 -8.48 16.96
N ALA A 89 -3.87 -7.22 17.01
CA ALA A 89 -3.27 -6.65 18.22
C ALA A 89 -4.25 -6.65 19.40
N GLU A 90 -5.52 -6.34 19.15
CA GLU A 90 -6.58 -6.36 20.17
C GLU A 90 -6.95 -7.80 20.57
N TRP A 91 -7.10 -8.68 19.58
CA TRP A 91 -7.36 -10.10 19.79
C TRP A 91 -6.27 -10.76 20.63
N TYR A 92 -5.00 -10.47 20.33
CA TYR A 92 -3.86 -10.99 21.09
C TYR A 92 -3.81 -10.41 22.51
N ALA A 93 -4.09 -9.10 22.66
CA ALA A 93 -4.09 -8.45 23.96
C ALA A 93 -5.11 -9.06 24.93
N GLN A 94 -6.28 -9.48 24.44
CA GLN A 94 -7.36 -10.03 25.28
C GLN A 94 -7.67 -9.13 26.49
N LYS A 95 -7.70 -7.80 26.27
CA LYS A 95 -7.87 -6.77 27.32
C LYS A 95 -6.76 -6.74 28.39
N ARG A 96 -5.65 -7.42 28.18
CA ARG A 96 -4.44 -7.38 29.02
C ARG A 96 -3.37 -6.52 28.35
N PRO A 97 -2.48 -5.89 29.12
CA PRO A 97 -1.36 -5.14 28.56
C PRO A 97 -0.52 -5.98 27.59
N ALA A 98 -0.40 -5.53 26.35
CA ALA A 98 0.40 -6.19 25.31
C ALA A 98 1.33 -5.21 24.58
N ALA A 99 2.48 -5.73 24.15
CA ALA A 99 3.46 -4.99 23.37
C ALA A 99 3.49 -5.53 21.93
N VAL A 100 3.31 -4.65 20.95
CA VAL A 100 3.42 -4.98 19.52
C VAL A 100 4.62 -4.25 18.94
N MET A 101 5.72 -4.98 18.74
CA MET A 101 6.96 -4.40 18.21
C MET A 101 6.90 -4.29 16.69
N VAL A 102 7.24 -3.11 16.15
CA VAL A 102 7.26 -2.84 14.72
C VAL A 102 8.57 -2.12 14.36
N GLY A 103 9.29 -2.66 13.38
CA GLY A 103 10.57 -2.12 12.91
C GLY A 103 10.45 -0.92 11.97
N ILE A 104 9.54 0.03 12.22
CA ILE A 104 9.52 1.29 11.44
C ILE A 104 10.63 2.21 11.92
N ARG A 105 11.13 3.05 11.01
CA ARG A 105 12.16 4.06 11.33
C ARG A 105 11.75 5.43 10.80
N ALA A 106 12.06 6.48 11.53
CA ALA A 106 11.69 7.85 11.18
C ALA A 106 12.34 8.32 9.87
N ASP A 107 13.54 7.80 9.56
CA ASP A 107 14.28 8.03 8.31
C ASP A 107 13.52 7.57 7.06
N GLU A 108 12.57 6.65 7.19
CA GLU A 108 11.94 6.03 6.03
C GLU A 108 10.76 6.83 5.45
N SER A 109 10.10 7.68 6.24
CA SER A 109 9.07 8.61 5.74
C SER A 109 8.63 9.64 6.78
N TYR A 110 8.09 10.76 6.31
CA TYR A 110 7.48 11.78 7.18
C TYR A 110 6.34 11.22 8.06
N ASN A 111 5.51 10.31 7.51
CA ASN A 111 4.43 9.68 8.29
C ASN A 111 4.98 8.81 9.44
N ARG A 112 6.10 8.12 9.22
CA ARG A 112 6.78 7.35 10.26
C ARG A 112 7.41 8.27 11.30
N PHE A 113 8.05 9.35 10.86
CA PHE A 113 8.51 10.40 11.79
C PHE A 113 7.36 10.94 12.66
N LEU A 114 6.21 11.26 12.07
CA LEU A 114 5.04 11.72 12.83
C LEU A 114 4.49 10.68 13.81
N ALA A 115 4.51 9.39 13.45
CA ALA A 115 4.13 8.32 14.37
C ALA A 115 4.99 8.32 15.65
N ILE A 116 6.25 8.74 15.55
CA ILE A 116 7.18 8.86 16.69
C ILE A 116 7.05 10.21 17.39
N ALA A 117 7.11 11.31 16.64
CA ALA A 117 7.27 12.66 17.18
C ALA A 117 5.96 13.33 17.62
N SER A 118 4.80 12.77 17.29
CA SER A 118 3.51 13.38 17.64
C SER A 118 3.38 13.58 19.16
N ALA A 119 3.12 14.82 19.58
CA ALA A 119 2.83 15.16 20.98
C ALA A 119 1.41 14.77 21.40
N ARG A 120 0.52 14.47 20.44
CA ARG A 120 -0.89 14.13 20.70
C ARG A 120 -1.12 12.65 20.97
N LYS A 121 -0.11 11.80 20.77
CA LYS A 121 -0.25 10.36 20.94
C LYS A 121 -0.16 9.99 22.41
N GLN A 122 -0.95 9.01 22.82
CA GLN A 122 -0.81 8.40 24.14
C GLN A 122 0.34 7.40 24.10
N ARG A 123 1.28 7.60 25.01
CA ARG A 123 2.49 6.77 25.16
C ARG A 123 2.26 5.78 26.29
N PHE A 124 3.10 4.75 26.37
CA PHE A 124 3.13 3.86 27.53
C PHE A 124 3.62 4.61 28.78
N SER A 125 4.64 5.44 28.63
CA SER A 125 5.20 6.29 29.68
C SER A 125 5.93 7.50 29.07
N ASP A 126 6.16 8.54 29.88
CA ASP A 126 6.77 9.80 29.42
C ASP A 126 8.20 9.62 28.90
N ASP A 127 8.97 8.71 29.51
CA ASP A 127 10.33 8.32 29.14
C ASP A 127 10.40 7.38 27.91
N LYS A 128 9.26 7.01 27.32
CA LYS A 128 9.18 6.10 26.16
C LYS A 128 8.44 6.75 24.98
N PRO A 129 9.04 7.79 24.37
CA PRO A 129 8.41 8.55 23.28
C PRO A 129 8.20 7.73 22.00
N TRP A 130 8.85 6.58 21.86
CA TRP A 130 8.72 5.65 20.73
C TRP A 130 7.56 4.65 20.89
N THR A 131 6.66 4.86 21.84
CA THR A 131 5.46 4.03 22.03
C THR A 131 4.19 4.75 21.56
N THR A 132 3.14 4.00 21.23
CA THR A 132 1.82 4.54 20.90
C THR A 132 0.75 3.54 21.31
N VAL A 133 -0.27 3.98 22.05
CA VAL A 133 -1.41 3.12 22.40
C VAL A 133 -2.12 2.65 21.14
N ALA A 134 -2.48 1.37 21.10
CA ALA A 134 -3.35 0.82 20.07
C ALA A 134 -4.79 1.30 20.30
N PRO A 135 -5.66 1.33 19.26
CA PRO A 135 -7.01 1.85 19.38
C PRO A 135 -7.88 1.24 20.49
N GLY A 136 -7.65 -0.03 20.85
CA GLY A 136 -8.38 -0.71 21.92
C GLY A 136 -7.89 -0.38 23.34
N GLY A 137 -6.80 0.36 23.51
CA GLY A 137 -6.32 0.82 24.81
C GLY A 137 -5.56 -0.21 25.65
N HIS A 138 -5.47 -1.46 25.18
CA HIS A 138 -4.83 -2.57 25.90
C HIS A 138 -3.47 -2.97 25.34
N ALA A 139 -3.15 -2.57 24.11
CA ALA A 139 -1.85 -2.82 23.49
C ALA A 139 -1.11 -1.52 23.21
N TRP A 140 0.22 -1.61 23.10
CA TRP A 140 1.09 -0.52 22.67
C TRP A 140 1.92 -0.95 21.47
N TYR A 141 1.90 -0.16 20.42
CA TYR A 141 2.88 -0.24 19.35
C TYR A 141 4.21 0.32 19.84
N ILE A 142 5.28 -0.45 19.63
CA ILE A 142 6.64 -0.19 20.10
C ILE A 142 7.57 -0.12 18.91
N TYR A 143 8.33 0.97 18.80
CA TYR A 143 9.23 1.22 17.67
C TYR A 143 10.68 1.31 18.15
N PRO A 144 11.38 0.19 18.39
CA PRO A 144 12.69 0.20 19.05
C PRO A 144 13.82 0.76 18.17
N LEU A 145 13.66 0.69 16.85
CA LEU A 145 14.65 1.15 15.87
C LEU A 145 14.33 2.54 15.30
N TYR A 146 13.46 3.31 15.96
CA TYR A 146 12.84 4.50 15.38
C TYR A 146 13.83 5.56 14.88
N ASP A 147 15.00 5.68 15.51
CA ASP A 147 16.06 6.64 15.21
C ASP A 147 17.19 6.07 14.33
N TRP A 148 17.13 4.78 14.00
CA TRP A 148 18.13 4.14 13.13
C TRP A 148 17.96 4.57 11.68
N LYS A 149 19.08 4.82 11.01
CA LYS A 149 19.16 5.04 9.57
C LYS A 149 19.43 3.73 8.83
N THR A 150 19.32 3.77 7.51
CA THR A 150 19.64 2.60 6.66
C THR A 150 21.09 2.14 6.85
N ALA A 151 22.04 3.06 7.02
CA ALA A 151 23.42 2.72 7.30
C ALA A 151 23.61 1.98 8.65
N ASP A 152 22.84 2.33 9.67
CA ASP A 152 22.97 1.72 11.01
C ASP A 152 22.56 0.25 10.98
N ILE A 153 21.47 -0.08 10.26
CA ILE A 153 21.01 -1.46 10.05
C ILE A 153 22.10 -2.32 9.41
N TRP A 154 22.67 -1.86 8.29
CA TRP A 154 23.71 -2.59 7.58
C TRP A 154 25.02 -2.68 8.37
N THR A 155 25.38 -1.62 9.10
CA THR A 155 26.56 -1.62 9.97
C THR A 155 26.40 -2.63 11.11
N TRP A 156 25.20 -2.75 11.67
CA TRP A 156 24.92 -3.73 12.71
C TRP A 156 25.13 -5.16 12.20
N PHE A 157 24.50 -5.53 11.08
CA PHE A 157 24.68 -6.86 10.49
C PHE A 157 26.15 -7.15 10.14
N ALA A 158 26.87 -6.17 9.58
CA ALA A 158 28.29 -6.32 9.26
C ALA A 158 29.16 -6.54 10.51
N LYS A 159 28.83 -5.91 11.64
CA LYS A 159 29.58 -6.04 12.89
C LYS A 159 29.23 -7.29 13.68
N THR A 160 27.96 -7.68 13.72
CA THR A 160 27.50 -8.81 14.53
C THR A 160 27.61 -10.15 13.82
N GLY A 161 27.61 -10.16 12.48
CA GLY A 161 27.52 -11.39 11.70
C GLY A 161 26.18 -12.10 11.84
N CYS A 162 25.16 -11.43 12.40
CA CYS A 162 23.81 -12.01 12.48
C CYS A 162 23.24 -12.25 11.07
N CYS A 163 22.39 -13.27 10.93
CA CYS A 163 21.74 -13.56 9.66
C CYS A 163 20.71 -12.47 9.29
N TYR A 164 20.67 -12.11 8.01
CA TYR A 164 19.61 -11.29 7.40
C TYR A 164 19.05 -12.01 6.16
N ASN A 165 18.02 -11.42 5.55
CA ASN A 165 17.41 -11.99 4.35
C ASN A 165 18.38 -11.93 3.15
N PRO A 166 18.83 -13.06 2.60
CA PRO A 166 19.80 -13.08 1.48
C PRO A 166 19.27 -12.44 0.19
N LEU A 167 17.97 -12.20 0.08
CA LEU A 167 17.40 -11.45 -1.03
C LEU A 167 18.03 -10.07 -1.19
N TYR A 168 18.43 -9.44 -0.08
CA TYR A 168 19.07 -8.12 -0.15
C TYR A 168 20.42 -8.14 -0.86
N ASP A 169 21.18 -9.24 -0.78
CA ASP A 169 22.41 -9.41 -1.54
C ASP A 169 22.12 -9.51 -3.04
N LEU A 170 21.07 -10.25 -3.41
CA LEU A 170 20.65 -10.35 -4.81
C LEU A 170 20.12 -9.02 -5.34
N MET A 171 19.37 -8.27 -4.52
CA MET A 171 18.96 -6.91 -4.85
C MET A 171 20.18 -6.01 -5.11
N TYR A 172 21.19 -6.09 -4.25
CA TYR A 172 22.42 -5.31 -4.41
C TYR A 172 23.18 -5.70 -5.68
N GLN A 173 23.35 -7.01 -5.93
CA GLN A 173 23.99 -7.54 -7.13
C GLN A 173 23.24 -7.16 -8.41
N ALA A 174 21.90 -7.08 -8.36
CA ALA A 174 21.06 -6.59 -9.44
C ALA A 174 21.11 -5.05 -9.61
N GLY A 175 21.89 -4.34 -8.79
CA GLY A 175 22.08 -2.89 -8.87
C GLY A 175 21.02 -2.05 -8.17
N VAL A 176 20.17 -2.64 -7.32
CA VAL A 176 19.19 -1.89 -6.52
C VAL A 176 19.93 -1.11 -5.43
N PRO A 177 19.83 0.23 -5.38
CA PRO A 177 20.43 1.01 -4.30
C PRO A 177 19.84 0.65 -2.94
N PRO A 178 20.61 0.64 -1.83
CA PRO A 178 20.10 0.23 -0.51
C PRO A 178 18.81 0.92 -0.06
N ARG A 179 18.63 2.20 -0.40
CA ARG A 179 17.40 2.96 -0.08
C ARG A 179 16.13 2.48 -0.80
N TYR A 180 16.28 1.71 -1.87
CA TYR A 180 15.19 1.17 -2.69
C TYR A 180 15.02 -0.34 -2.56
N MET A 181 15.82 -1.00 -1.72
CA MET A 181 15.67 -2.41 -1.41
C MET A 181 14.47 -2.63 -0.48
N ARG A 182 13.29 -2.70 -1.07
CA ARG A 182 12.03 -2.87 -0.36
C ARG A 182 11.46 -4.25 -0.65
N ILE A 183 10.98 -4.92 0.39
CA ILE A 183 10.21 -6.15 0.30
C ILE A 183 8.82 -5.87 0.85
N CYS A 184 7.81 -5.93 0.00
CA CYS A 184 6.42 -5.96 0.42
C CYS A 184 5.56 -6.55 -0.70
N GLU A 185 4.24 -6.50 -0.53
CA GLU A 185 3.28 -6.85 -1.56
C GLU A 185 3.59 -6.10 -2.89
N PRO A 186 3.68 -6.81 -4.03
CA PRO A 186 4.37 -6.29 -5.23
C PRO A 186 3.52 -5.42 -6.16
N PHE A 187 2.20 -5.39 -6.03
CA PHE A 187 1.28 -4.73 -6.96
C PHE A 187 0.77 -3.37 -6.46
N GLY A 188 1.03 -3.04 -5.19
CA GLY A 188 0.78 -1.72 -4.62
C GLY A 188 1.63 -0.59 -5.24
N PRO A 189 1.20 0.67 -5.07
CA PRO A 189 1.81 1.83 -5.74
C PRO A 189 3.27 2.08 -5.32
N GLU A 190 3.64 1.72 -4.09
CA GLU A 190 5.02 1.87 -3.59
C GLU A 190 5.96 0.78 -4.13
N GLN A 191 5.48 -0.45 -4.30
CA GLN A 191 6.36 -1.61 -4.58
C GLN A 191 6.44 -1.98 -6.05
N ARG A 192 5.46 -1.59 -6.88
CA ARG A 192 5.46 -1.93 -8.31
C ARG A 192 6.76 -1.57 -9.02
N GLN A 193 7.51 -0.58 -8.54
CA GLN A 193 8.83 -0.21 -9.09
C GLN A 193 9.86 -1.33 -8.98
N GLY A 194 9.76 -2.18 -7.98
CA GLY A 194 10.63 -3.35 -7.81
C GLY A 194 10.16 -4.59 -8.56
N LEU A 195 9.05 -4.51 -9.31
CA LEU A 195 8.42 -5.68 -9.91
C LEU A 195 9.32 -6.36 -10.97
N TRP A 196 10.17 -5.59 -11.66
CA TRP A 196 11.16 -6.11 -12.60
C TRP A 196 12.13 -7.11 -11.94
N LEU A 197 12.36 -7.00 -10.63
CA LEU A 197 13.30 -7.84 -9.91
C LEU A 197 12.84 -9.30 -9.88
N TYR A 198 11.53 -9.56 -9.94
CA TYR A 198 11.01 -10.93 -10.03
C TYR A 198 11.46 -11.64 -11.31
N HIS A 199 11.57 -10.93 -12.45
CA HIS A 199 12.10 -11.53 -13.67
C HIS A 199 13.54 -12.03 -13.53
N VAL A 200 14.35 -11.29 -12.75
CA VAL A 200 15.79 -11.55 -12.62
C VAL A 200 16.04 -12.59 -11.53
N VAL A 201 15.32 -12.50 -10.42
CA VAL A 201 15.59 -13.30 -9.22
C VAL A 201 14.72 -14.56 -9.16
N GLU A 202 13.49 -14.54 -9.68
CA GLU A 202 12.52 -15.65 -9.60
C GLU A 202 11.64 -15.78 -10.86
N PRO A 203 12.21 -16.18 -12.01
CA PRO A 203 11.50 -16.19 -13.30
C PRO A 203 10.25 -17.09 -13.32
N ASP A 204 10.26 -18.22 -12.62
CA ASP A 204 9.08 -19.11 -12.55
C ASP A 204 7.94 -18.47 -11.75
N ARG A 205 8.29 -17.79 -10.64
CA ARG A 205 7.31 -17.03 -9.86
C ARG A 205 6.74 -15.88 -10.65
N TRP A 206 7.60 -15.19 -11.41
CA TRP A 206 7.17 -14.15 -12.33
C TRP A 206 6.12 -14.65 -13.33
N ALA A 207 6.32 -15.84 -13.92
CA ALA A 207 5.37 -16.44 -14.84
C ALA A 207 4.02 -16.70 -14.15
N ALA A 208 4.03 -17.32 -12.98
CA ALA A 208 2.81 -17.56 -12.19
C ALA A 208 2.10 -16.25 -11.79
N MET A 209 2.84 -15.19 -11.43
CA MET A 209 2.27 -13.87 -11.15
C MET A 209 1.60 -13.25 -12.38
N CYS A 210 2.17 -13.42 -13.57
CA CYS A 210 1.58 -12.94 -14.83
C CYS A 210 0.24 -13.60 -15.15
N GLU A 211 0.09 -14.88 -14.81
CA GLU A 211 -1.18 -15.61 -14.97
C GLU A 211 -2.20 -15.22 -13.90
N ARG A 212 -1.73 -15.01 -12.66
CA ARG A 212 -2.59 -14.78 -11.50
C ARG A 212 -3.15 -13.38 -11.37
N VAL A 213 -2.40 -12.34 -11.75
CA VAL A 213 -2.73 -10.95 -11.41
C VAL A 213 -2.74 -10.05 -12.64
N SER A 214 -3.88 -9.40 -12.87
CA SER A 214 -4.06 -8.45 -13.96
C SER A 214 -3.05 -7.29 -13.86
N GLY A 215 -2.40 -6.99 -14.98
CA GLY A 215 -1.48 -5.85 -15.08
C GLY A 215 -0.03 -6.17 -14.72
N VAL A 216 0.29 -7.36 -14.20
CA VAL A 216 1.67 -7.72 -13.82
C VAL A 216 2.66 -7.55 -14.96
N ARG A 217 2.37 -8.11 -16.14
CA ARG A 217 3.24 -7.97 -17.32
C ARG A 217 3.48 -6.51 -17.70
N SER A 218 2.43 -5.69 -17.72
CA SER A 218 2.55 -4.25 -18.02
C SER A 218 3.35 -3.53 -16.93
N GLY A 219 3.15 -3.88 -15.67
CA GLY A 219 3.93 -3.38 -14.54
C GLY A 219 5.42 -3.71 -14.66
N GLY A 220 5.77 -4.94 -15.07
CA GLY A 220 7.16 -5.35 -15.26
C GLY A 220 7.89 -4.48 -16.28
N ILE A 221 7.19 -4.04 -17.32
CA ILE A 221 7.73 -3.18 -18.39
C ILE A 221 7.76 -1.71 -17.95
N TYR A 222 6.66 -1.22 -17.35
CA TYR A 222 6.42 0.21 -17.16
C TYR A 222 6.54 0.71 -15.71
N ALA A 223 6.70 -0.13 -14.69
CA ALA A 223 6.78 0.36 -13.32
C ALA A 223 8.22 0.65 -12.85
N GLY A 224 9.21 -0.06 -13.38
CA GLY A 224 10.58 -0.07 -12.83
C GLY A 224 11.50 1.09 -13.20
N HIS A 225 11.19 1.82 -14.27
CA HIS A 225 12.02 2.93 -14.74
C HIS A 225 11.32 4.28 -14.54
N ASP A 226 12.10 5.38 -14.59
CA ASP A 226 11.58 6.75 -14.63
C ASP A 226 10.87 6.99 -15.96
N ASN A 227 9.69 6.38 -16.10
CA ASN A 227 8.84 6.52 -17.26
C ASN A 227 7.52 7.18 -16.85
N HIS A 228 6.90 7.80 -17.86
CA HIS A 228 5.73 8.62 -17.65
C HIS A 228 4.43 7.80 -17.58
N PHE A 229 4.48 6.48 -17.76
CA PHE A 229 3.29 5.63 -17.90
C PHE A 229 2.41 5.69 -16.66
N TYR A 230 2.99 5.46 -15.48
CA TYR A 230 2.27 5.57 -14.22
C TYR A 230 2.32 6.98 -13.60
N GLY A 231 2.80 7.99 -14.33
CA GLY A 231 2.93 9.35 -13.83
C GLY A 231 3.82 9.47 -12.58
N HIS A 232 4.86 8.65 -12.49
CA HIS A 232 5.85 8.72 -11.42
C HIS A 232 6.77 9.92 -11.67
N ARG A 233 6.92 10.81 -10.68
CA ARG A 233 7.68 12.08 -10.71
C ARG A 233 7.20 13.11 -11.76
N LYS A 234 7.23 12.76 -13.04
CA LYS A 234 6.84 13.60 -14.18
C LYS A 234 5.63 13.00 -14.90
N ILE A 235 4.71 13.87 -15.29
CA ILE A 235 3.54 13.51 -16.12
C ILE A 235 3.61 14.28 -17.43
N LEU A 236 3.26 13.62 -18.51
CA LEU A 236 3.12 14.21 -19.84
C LEU A 236 1.66 14.12 -20.27
N LYS A 237 1.26 15.04 -21.14
CA LYS A 237 0.00 15.01 -21.86
C LYS A 237 0.25 15.46 -23.30
N PRO A 238 -0.62 15.12 -24.26
CA PRO A 238 -0.55 15.71 -25.60
C PRO A 238 -0.60 17.24 -25.54
N ASP A 239 0.22 17.92 -26.34
CA ASP A 239 0.35 19.39 -26.32
C ASP A 239 -0.98 20.11 -26.60
N ARG A 240 -1.82 19.50 -27.45
CA ARG A 240 -3.12 20.03 -27.86
C ARG A 240 -4.22 20.02 -26.78
N LEU A 241 -4.01 19.32 -25.66
CA LEU A 241 -5.02 19.18 -24.60
C LEU A 241 -4.65 20.03 -23.39
N CYS A 242 -5.60 20.64 -22.68
CA CYS A 242 -5.36 21.10 -21.31
C CYS A 242 -5.37 19.91 -20.32
N TRP A 243 -5.05 20.13 -19.05
CA TRP A 243 -5.03 19.03 -18.06
C TRP A 243 -6.44 18.54 -17.75
N ARG A 244 -7.44 19.42 -17.74
CA ARG A 244 -8.84 19.02 -17.60
C ARG A 244 -9.29 18.10 -18.74
N GLU A 245 -9.01 18.46 -19.98
CA GLU A 245 -9.33 17.64 -21.15
C GLU A 245 -8.59 16.30 -21.12
N TYR A 246 -7.32 16.30 -20.72
CA TYR A 246 -6.55 15.08 -20.56
C TYR A 246 -7.12 14.17 -19.46
N ALA A 247 -7.59 14.73 -18.35
CA ALA A 247 -8.27 13.96 -17.31
C ALA A 247 -9.54 13.28 -17.84
N MET A 248 -10.32 13.97 -18.68
CA MET A 248 -11.52 13.39 -19.30
C MET A 248 -11.14 12.25 -20.25
N LEU A 249 -10.13 12.45 -21.11
CA LEU A 249 -9.62 11.40 -22.00
C LEU A 249 -9.19 10.14 -21.22
N LEU A 250 -8.49 10.31 -20.08
CA LEU A 250 -8.10 9.19 -19.23
C LEU A 250 -9.32 8.44 -18.68
N LEU A 251 -10.35 9.17 -18.20
CA LEU A 251 -11.60 8.59 -17.69
C LEU A 251 -12.42 7.88 -18.77
N GLU A 252 -12.41 8.37 -20.00
CA GLU A 252 -13.09 7.74 -21.14
C GLU A 252 -12.37 6.47 -21.62
N SER A 253 -11.04 6.42 -21.47
CA SER A 253 -10.22 5.30 -21.92
C SER A 253 -10.20 4.08 -20.98
N MET A 254 -10.69 4.23 -19.75
CA MET A 254 -10.63 3.19 -18.72
C MET A 254 -11.96 2.42 -18.57
N PRO A 255 -11.98 1.26 -17.90
CA PRO A 255 -13.20 0.48 -17.69
C PRO A 255 -14.28 1.29 -16.98
N GLN A 256 -15.53 1.17 -17.44
CA GLN A 256 -16.63 2.04 -16.99
C GLN A 256 -16.82 2.07 -15.47
N ASN A 257 -16.70 0.92 -14.80
CA ASN A 257 -16.82 0.85 -13.33
C ASN A 257 -15.72 1.66 -12.62
N THR A 258 -14.49 1.57 -13.11
CA THR A 258 -13.33 2.30 -12.58
C THR A 258 -13.43 3.79 -12.90
N ALA A 259 -13.87 4.14 -14.12
CA ALA A 259 -14.15 5.51 -14.54
C ALA A 259 -15.18 6.17 -13.62
N GLU A 260 -16.32 5.51 -13.39
CA GLU A 260 -17.40 6.01 -12.54
C GLU A 260 -16.95 6.21 -11.09
N HIS A 261 -16.15 5.27 -10.56
CA HIS A 261 -15.54 5.43 -9.25
C HIS A 261 -14.67 6.68 -9.17
N TYR A 262 -13.80 6.91 -10.16
CA TYR A 262 -12.97 8.11 -10.18
C TYR A 262 -13.79 9.39 -10.41
N ARG A 263 -14.81 9.39 -11.28
CA ARG A 263 -15.71 10.53 -11.44
C ARG A 263 -16.38 10.91 -10.12
N ASN A 264 -16.85 9.92 -9.34
CA ASN A 264 -17.41 10.16 -8.00
C ASN A 264 -16.40 10.83 -7.07
N LYS A 265 -15.14 10.36 -7.07
CA LYS A 265 -14.07 10.92 -6.23
C LYS A 265 -13.66 12.33 -6.68
N ILE A 266 -13.53 12.56 -7.98
CA ILE A 266 -13.22 13.88 -8.55
C ILE A 266 -14.35 14.86 -8.21
N ALA A 267 -15.61 14.45 -8.33
CA ALA A 267 -16.73 15.32 -7.97
C ALA A 267 -16.70 15.75 -6.51
N VAL A 268 -16.38 14.83 -5.58
CA VAL A 268 -16.18 15.16 -4.16
C VAL A 268 -15.03 16.14 -3.98
N TYR A 269 -13.90 15.92 -4.68
CA TYR A 269 -12.73 16.80 -4.64
C TYR A 269 -13.09 18.22 -5.08
N LEU A 270 -13.69 18.36 -6.27
CA LEU A 270 -14.10 19.65 -6.84
C LEU A 270 -15.10 20.37 -5.94
N HIS A 271 -16.14 19.66 -5.48
CA HIS A 271 -17.17 20.24 -4.61
C HIS A 271 -16.60 20.71 -3.26
N TRP A 272 -15.61 20.01 -2.71
CA TRP A 272 -14.95 20.41 -1.46
C TRP A 272 -14.23 21.75 -1.59
N TYR A 273 -13.55 21.99 -2.73
CA TYR A 273 -12.88 23.25 -3.01
C TYR A 273 -13.87 24.38 -3.34
N GLN A 274 -14.95 24.09 -4.07
CA GLN A 274 -16.05 25.04 -4.30
C GLN A 274 -16.61 25.59 -2.99
N LYS A 275 -16.87 24.71 -2.01
CA LYS A 275 -17.33 25.12 -0.68
C LYS A 275 -16.34 25.99 0.12
N ARG A 276 -15.09 26.05 -0.31
CA ARG A 276 -14.02 26.87 0.29
C ARG A 276 -13.72 28.14 -0.52
N GLY A 277 -14.60 28.49 -1.47
CA GLY A 277 -14.49 29.71 -2.27
C GLY A 277 -13.62 29.56 -3.52
N MET A 278 -13.33 28.32 -3.96
CA MET A 278 -12.65 28.06 -5.23
C MET A 278 -13.65 27.48 -6.23
N ASP A 279 -14.31 28.36 -7.00
CA ASP A 279 -15.38 27.99 -7.94
C ASP A 279 -14.96 26.94 -8.97
N ALA A 280 -13.73 27.07 -9.48
CA ALA A 280 -13.09 26.09 -10.35
C ALA A 280 -11.62 25.93 -9.99
N ILE A 281 -11.15 24.69 -9.92
CA ILE A 281 -9.72 24.41 -9.76
C ILE A 281 -9.01 24.70 -11.11
N PRO A 282 -7.81 25.30 -11.10
CA PRO A 282 -7.06 25.58 -12.31
C PRO A 282 -6.43 24.31 -12.92
N ASP A 283 -5.96 24.41 -14.17
CA ASP A 283 -5.22 23.34 -14.83
C ASP A 283 -3.90 23.00 -14.12
N THR A 284 -3.16 24.04 -13.71
CA THR A 284 -1.89 23.96 -12.96
C THR A 284 -1.82 25.05 -11.90
N GLN A 285 -0.99 24.84 -10.87
CA GLN A 285 -0.63 25.88 -9.90
C GLN A 285 0.87 25.83 -9.60
N ASP A 286 1.42 26.97 -9.22
CA ASP A 286 2.81 27.06 -8.77
C ASP A 286 3.05 26.18 -7.55
N GLY A 287 4.16 25.46 -7.56
CA GLY A 287 4.52 24.53 -6.50
C GLY A 287 3.73 23.22 -6.50
N ASP A 288 2.85 22.95 -7.48
CA ASP A 288 2.25 21.62 -7.71
C ASP A 288 3.28 20.62 -8.25
N ILE A 289 4.29 20.33 -7.44
CA ILE A 289 5.30 19.29 -7.68
C ILE A 289 4.87 17.94 -7.10
N GLY A 290 3.64 17.85 -6.57
CA GLY A 290 3.08 16.65 -5.94
C GLY A 290 3.50 16.41 -4.49
N ALA A 291 4.32 17.29 -3.88
CA ALA A 291 4.75 17.18 -2.48
C ALA A 291 3.76 17.78 -1.47
N LYS A 292 2.95 18.76 -1.90
CA LYS A 292 1.87 19.38 -1.12
C LYS A 292 0.55 19.19 -1.85
N ASP A 293 -0.57 19.14 -1.13
CA ASP A 293 -1.89 19.13 -1.75
C ASP A 293 -2.24 20.53 -2.24
N ILE A 294 -2.06 20.76 -3.53
CA ILE A 294 -2.38 21.99 -4.24
C ILE A 294 -3.37 21.61 -5.34
N PRO A 295 -4.60 22.16 -5.36
CA PRO A 295 -5.65 21.66 -6.22
C PRO A 295 -5.45 22.02 -7.69
N SER A 296 -5.32 21.01 -8.55
CA SER A 296 -5.18 21.24 -9.98
C SER A 296 -5.69 20.04 -10.79
N TRP A 297 -6.10 20.27 -12.04
CA TRP A 297 -6.42 19.17 -12.95
C TRP A 297 -5.20 18.32 -13.28
N ARG A 298 -4.01 18.92 -13.32
CA ARG A 298 -2.73 18.21 -13.43
C ARG A 298 -2.57 17.15 -12.33
N ARG A 299 -2.93 17.48 -11.09
CA ARG A 299 -2.88 16.57 -9.95
C ARG A 299 -3.89 15.43 -10.08
N ILE A 300 -5.11 15.72 -10.55
CA ILE A 300 -6.10 14.69 -10.88
C ILE A 300 -5.53 13.71 -11.93
N CYS A 301 -4.91 14.21 -13.01
CA CYS A 301 -4.27 13.36 -14.00
C CYS A 301 -3.19 12.46 -13.38
N LYS A 302 -2.38 12.99 -12.46
CA LYS A 302 -1.37 12.20 -11.75
C LYS A 302 -2.00 11.06 -10.94
N VAL A 303 -3.14 11.29 -10.28
CA VAL A 303 -3.87 10.25 -9.52
C VAL A 303 -4.40 9.16 -10.45
N LEU A 304 -4.99 9.56 -11.58
CA LEU A 304 -5.51 8.63 -12.59
C LEU A 304 -4.39 7.76 -13.19
N LEU A 305 -3.28 8.37 -13.60
CA LEU A 305 -2.12 7.67 -14.17
C LEU A 305 -1.45 6.73 -13.15
N ASN A 306 -1.40 7.12 -11.88
CA ASN A 306 -0.82 6.27 -10.84
C ASN A 306 -1.70 5.05 -10.50
N ASN A 307 -2.93 4.96 -11.05
CA ASN A 307 -3.95 4.02 -10.60
C ASN A 307 -4.16 4.09 -9.08
N ASP A 308 -4.14 5.31 -8.53
CA ASP A 308 -4.43 5.55 -7.11
C ASP A 308 -5.94 5.44 -6.87
N TYR A 309 -6.43 4.19 -6.89
CA TYR A 309 -7.84 3.85 -6.75
C TYR A 309 -8.45 4.46 -5.50
N TRP A 310 -7.72 4.49 -4.39
CA TRP A 310 -8.23 5.02 -3.14
C TRP A 310 -8.03 6.53 -2.95
N TYR A 311 -7.54 7.27 -3.95
CA TYR A 311 -7.36 8.74 -3.88
C TYR A 311 -6.49 9.17 -2.68
N ARG A 312 -5.48 8.36 -2.34
CA ARG A 312 -4.56 8.63 -1.22
C ARG A 312 -3.78 9.92 -1.44
N ALA A 313 -3.36 10.18 -2.68
CA ALA A 313 -2.58 11.37 -3.03
C ALA A 313 -3.36 12.70 -2.92
N LEU A 314 -4.70 12.64 -2.89
CA LEU A 314 -5.56 13.82 -2.67
C LEU A 314 -6.10 13.89 -1.24
N SER A 315 -5.77 12.94 -0.36
CA SER A 315 -6.31 12.86 1.01
C SER A 315 -7.83 12.60 1.09
N PHE A 316 -8.42 11.97 0.07
CA PHE A 316 -9.86 11.60 0.02
C PHE A 316 -10.09 10.08 0.11
N SER A 317 -9.15 9.34 0.71
CA SER A 317 -9.32 7.91 0.96
C SER A 317 -10.46 7.62 1.93
N PRO A 318 -11.23 6.54 1.72
CA PRO A 318 -12.31 6.19 2.63
C PRO A 318 -11.76 5.69 3.97
N ASN A 319 -12.34 6.16 5.08
CA ASN A 319 -11.98 5.70 6.42
C ASN A 319 -12.54 4.29 6.74
N LYS A 320 -13.55 3.83 5.99
CA LYS A 320 -14.21 2.51 6.18
C LYS A 320 -14.48 1.84 4.83
N PRO A 321 -13.49 1.12 4.26
CA PRO A 321 -13.65 0.42 2.97
C PRO A 321 -14.80 -0.58 2.94
N LYS A 322 -15.14 -1.19 4.09
CA LYS A 322 -16.25 -2.18 4.22
C LYS A 322 -17.61 -1.68 3.72
N HIS A 323 -17.88 -0.39 3.82
CA HIS A 323 -19.16 0.20 3.37
C HIS A 323 -18.99 1.06 2.12
N TYR A 324 -17.91 0.83 1.36
CA TYR A 324 -17.54 1.70 0.27
C TYR A 324 -18.54 1.67 -0.87
N GLN A 325 -19.17 0.53 -1.17
CA GLN A 325 -20.20 0.47 -2.22
C GLN A 325 -21.36 1.43 -1.93
N ARG A 326 -21.92 1.37 -0.73
CA ARG A 326 -22.98 2.29 -0.29
C ARG A 326 -22.53 3.75 -0.32
N TYR A 327 -21.27 4.02 0.03
CA TYR A 327 -20.69 5.36 -0.11
C TYR A 327 -20.63 5.79 -1.59
N SER A 328 -20.17 4.90 -2.48
CA SER A 328 -20.04 5.15 -3.92
C SER A 328 -21.40 5.45 -4.55
N ASP A 329 -22.43 4.64 -4.26
CA ASP A 329 -23.79 4.84 -4.78
C ASP A 329 -24.36 6.20 -4.33
N ARG A 330 -24.14 6.55 -3.06
CA ARG A 330 -24.52 7.86 -2.53
C ARG A 330 -23.75 9.00 -3.21
N MET A 331 -22.45 8.84 -3.45
CA MET A 331 -21.66 9.86 -4.16
C MET A 331 -22.08 10.00 -5.62
N LYS A 332 -22.49 8.90 -6.27
CA LYS A 332 -23.07 8.94 -7.62
C LYS A 332 -24.35 9.78 -7.67
N ALA A 333 -25.24 9.64 -6.69
CA ALA A 333 -26.44 10.48 -6.58
C ALA A 333 -26.09 11.95 -6.33
N LYS A 334 -25.21 12.23 -5.36
CA LYS A 334 -24.75 13.60 -5.06
C LYS A 334 -24.03 14.26 -6.23
N ARG A 335 -23.26 13.51 -7.00
CA ARG A 335 -22.58 13.98 -8.21
C ARG A 335 -23.59 14.59 -9.19
N LYS A 336 -24.74 13.90 -9.38
CA LYS A 336 -25.87 14.40 -10.18
C LYS A 336 -26.47 15.67 -9.61
N GLU A 337 -26.72 15.71 -8.30
CA GLU A 337 -27.22 16.92 -7.61
C GLU A 337 -26.29 18.13 -7.77
N TRP A 338 -24.97 17.90 -7.77
CA TRP A 338 -23.97 18.96 -7.93
C TRP A 338 -23.74 19.36 -9.39
N GLY A 339 -24.22 18.58 -10.36
CA GLY A 339 -23.97 18.84 -11.78
C GLY A 339 -22.49 18.69 -12.18
N ILE A 340 -21.70 17.91 -11.45
CA ILE A 340 -20.25 17.78 -11.69
C ILE A 340 -19.95 16.44 -12.37
N LEU A 341 -19.39 16.44 -13.58
CA LEU A 341 -19.03 15.21 -14.32
C LEU A 341 -20.21 14.23 -14.45
N CYS A 342 -21.39 14.77 -14.78
CA CYS A 342 -22.60 13.99 -15.00
C CYS A 342 -22.69 13.38 -16.40
N ASP A 343 -21.84 13.87 -17.32
CA ASP A 343 -21.90 13.53 -18.74
C ASP A 343 -21.21 12.20 -19.00
N SER A 344 -22.03 11.16 -19.00
CA SER A 344 -21.84 9.97 -19.81
C SER A 344 -23.26 9.51 -20.16
N GLU A 345 -23.88 10.16 -21.15
CA GLU A 345 -24.90 9.50 -21.97
C GLU A 345 -24.21 8.46 -22.86
#